data_AF-A0A4R4KR57-F1
#
_entry.id   AF-A0A4R4KR57-F1
#
_cell.length_a   1.000
_cell.length_b   1.000
_cell.length_c   1.000
_cell.angle_alpha   90.00
_cell.angle_beta   90.00
_cell.angle_gamma   90.00
#
_symmetry.space_group_name_H-M   'P 1'
#
loop_
_entity.id
_entity.type
_entity.pdbx_description
1 polymer ?
#
loop_
_entity_poly.entity_id
_entity_poly.type
_entity_poly.pdbx_seq_one_letter_code
_entity_poly.pdbx_strand_id
1 'polypeptide(L)'
;MTSPRTGARLVIAVIATLATAGGAVLTTAGAQAAAPGCRVDYRITNQWTGGFGADVTVTNLGDPINGWTLTWTYTAGQRISQAWNATITQSGNQVTATNLSYNGALSTGARTSFGFNGSWSGNNPAPTSFAVNGVTCTGAPGTPAPTTSAPTPTTPPPTSGWNPPAHLVTPLDQVWRHVEETYNNGNLYGFRNFGWDQVMANRGYLNFCVRWDSSATVTAAQRDQIHATLARQYKKWMDIMVGHNGWPYDNVPIKVVGWAVRDRNQLQWSDSSVDIYVNNIRENAPQCSEGCGRYSNQNGQYPNCPGGASRHYDQSLWLTDGFGGGAGGDWGQRMGREYYMANLNAENMTILLHEIGHTFGLDDFYDWTPSGVGGFIMKAGSSASITEFDAWMLRDWWRHLKNRYGY
;
A
#
# COMPACT_ATOMS: atom_id res chain seq x y z
N MET A 1 66.30 49.17 25.97
CA MET A 1 66.55 50.56 25.53
C MET A 1 65.95 50.74 24.15
N THR A 2 65.33 51.88 23.95
CA THR A 2 64.70 52.42 22.74
C THR A 2 65.45 52.14 21.42
N SER A 3 64.66 51.82 20.38
CA SER A 3 64.89 51.97 18.91
C SER A 3 65.62 53.28 18.53
N PRO A 4 66.10 53.56 17.28
CA PRO A 4 65.63 53.07 15.96
C PRO A 4 66.72 52.96 14.85
N ARG A 5 66.33 52.63 13.61
CA ARG A 5 66.61 53.42 12.37
C ARG A 5 66.67 52.57 11.08
N THR A 6 65.72 52.87 10.20
CA THR A 6 65.88 53.21 8.77
C THR A 6 66.85 52.39 7.90
N GLY A 7 66.30 51.73 6.88
CA GLY A 7 67.09 51.17 5.78
C GLY A 7 66.20 50.74 4.62
N ALA A 8 65.67 51.70 3.86
CA ALA A 8 65.01 51.43 2.59
C ALA A 8 66.05 51.15 1.49
N ARG A 9 65.96 50.00 0.83
CA ARG A 9 66.56 49.76 -0.48
C ARG A 9 65.57 49.03 -1.39
N LEU A 10 65.18 49.74 -2.45
CA LEU A 10 64.45 49.29 -3.63
C LEU A 10 65.32 48.31 -4.43
N VAL A 11 64.75 47.18 -4.88
CA VAL A 11 65.13 46.52 -6.13
C VAL A 11 63.84 46.10 -6.86
N ILE A 12 63.74 46.52 -8.12
CA ILE A 12 62.64 46.32 -9.06
C ILE A 12 62.90 45.05 -9.89
N ALA A 13 61.90 44.21 -10.11
CA ALA A 13 61.84 43.27 -11.24
C ALA A 13 60.38 42.97 -11.66
N VAL A 14 60.19 42.73 -12.96
CA VAL A 14 59.01 43.04 -13.79
C VAL A 14 58.07 41.84 -14.04
N ILE A 15 56.76 42.10 -13.90
CA ILE A 15 55.53 41.66 -14.62
C ILE A 15 55.25 40.15 -14.89
N ALA A 16 54.12 39.68 -14.35
CA ALA A 16 53.16 38.80 -15.04
C ALA A 16 51.72 39.10 -14.56
N THR A 17 50.81 39.45 -15.47
CA THR A 17 49.38 39.70 -15.22
C THR A 17 48.60 38.39 -15.10
N LEU A 18 47.85 38.22 -14.01
CA LEU A 18 46.63 37.39 -13.98
C LEU A 18 45.63 38.01 -12.99
N ALA A 19 44.49 38.45 -13.52
CA ALA A 19 43.33 38.82 -12.73
C ALA A 19 42.77 37.57 -12.04
N THR A 20 42.65 37.59 -10.70
CA THR A 20 41.78 36.68 -9.97
C THR A 20 41.12 37.43 -8.83
N ALA A 21 39.79 37.57 -8.95
CA ALA A 21 38.92 37.89 -7.84
C ALA A 21 38.79 36.66 -6.94
N GLY A 22 38.86 36.84 -5.63
CA GLY A 22 38.58 35.79 -4.65
C GLY A 22 39.08 36.22 -3.28
N GLY A 23 38.32 36.14 -2.20
CA GLY A 23 36.95 35.71 -1.97
C GLY A 23 36.73 35.90 -0.47
N ALA A 24 35.67 36.58 -0.07
CA ALA A 24 35.29 36.66 1.33
C ALA A 24 34.91 35.24 1.80
N VAL A 25 35.66 34.71 2.76
CA VAL A 25 35.37 33.43 3.42
C VAL A 25 34.20 33.67 4.36
N LEU A 26 32.97 33.46 3.86
CA LEU A 26 31.81 33.24 4.70
C LEU A 26 31.86 31.80 5.20
N THR A 27 31.97 31.65 6.52
CA THR A 27 31.73 30.37 7.20
C THR A 27 30.27 29.98 7.00
N THR A 28 30.00 29.16 5.99
CA THR A 28 28.72 28.46 5.86
C THR A 28 28.69 27.36 6.92
N ALA A 29 27.93 27.58 8.00
CA ALA A 29 27.39 26.47 8.76
C ALA A 29 26.64 25.60 7.75
N GLY A 30 27.16 24.41 7.49
CA GLY A 30 26.57 23.48 6.54
C GLY A 30 25.13 23.23 6.92
N ALA A 31 24.20 23.77 6.12
CA ALA A 31 22.87 23.20 6.03
C ALA A 31 23.07 21.80 5.43
N GLN A 32 23.27 20.83 6.31
CA GLN A 32 23.19 19.42 5.98
C GLN A 32 21.73 19.18 5.58
N ALA A 33 21.43 19.35 4.30
CA ALA A 33 20.19 18.91 3.70
C ALA A 33 20.20 17.38 3.73
N ALA A 34 19.82 16.81 4.87
CA ALA A 34 19.65 15.38 5.06
C ALA A 34 18.39 14.92 4.31
N ALA A 35 18.53 13.78 3.63
CA ALA A 35 17.51 13.11 2.83
C ALA A 35 16.19 12.86 3.59
N PRO A 36 15.04 12.72 2.90
CA PRO A 36 13.74 12.67 3.55
C PRO A 36 13.56 11.43 4.43
N GLY A 37 12.93 11.62 5.59
CA GLY A 37 12.01 10.63 6.13
C GLY A 37 12.35 10.13 7.53
N CYS A 38 11.57 10.60 8.50
CA CYS A 38 11.16 9.75 9.60
C CYS A 38 9.68 9.44 9.43
N ARG A 39 9.24 8.28 9.91
CA ARG A 39 7.83 7.93 10.05
C ARG A 39 7.49 7.77 11.51
N VAL A 40 6.34 8.30 11.91
CA VAL A 40 5.88 8.22 13.30
C VAL A 40 4.47 7.64 13.30
N ASP A 41 4.34 6.45 13.89
CA ASP A 41 3.03 5.87 14.19
C ASP A 41 2.61 6.30 15.58
N TYR A 42 1.50 7.02 15.68
CA TYR A 42 0.87 7.36 16.94
C TYR A 42 -0.44 6.59 17.06
N ARG A 43 -0.55 5.73 18.08
CA ARG A 43 -1.74 4.91 18.31
C ARG A 43 -2.25 5.12 19.72
N ILE A 44 -3.51 5.53 19.85
CA ILE A 44 -4.23 5.45 21.13
C ILE A 44 -4.49 3.97 21.40
N THR A 45 -3.91 3.44 22.47
CA THR A 45 -4.02 2.03 22.84
C THR A 45 -5.27 1.77 23.67
N ASN A 46 -5.63 2.72 24.52
CA ASN A 46 -6.85 2.70 25.31
C ASN A 46 -7.25 4.14 25.71
N GLN A 47 -8.54 4.39 25.95
CA GLN A 47 -9.04 5.70 26.38
C GLN A 47 -10.20 5.53 27.37
N TRP A 48 -10.23 6.39 28.39
CA TRP A 48 -11.27 6.46 29.42
C TRP A 48 -11.67 7.91 29.69
N THR A 49 -12.67 8.13 30.54
CA THR A 49 -13.12 9.47 30.92
C THR A 49 -11.97 10.25 31.55
N GLY A 50 -11.51 11.31 30.86
CA GLY A 50 -10.44 12.19 31.32
C GLY A 50 -9.02 11.69 31.09
N GLY A 51 -8.81 10.49 30.54
CA GLY A 51 -7.46 9.94 30.30
C GLY A 51 -7.34 9.02 29.09
N PHE A 52 -6.10 8.81 28.64
CA PHE A 52 -5.76 7.92 27.52
C PHE A 52 -4.33 7.38 27.66
N GLY A 53 -4.09 6.23 27.06
CA GLY A 53 -2.76 5.67 26.81
C GLY A 53 -2.44 5.70 25.31
N ALA A 54 -1.18 5.96 24.96
CA ALA A 54 -0.73 5.96 23.58
C ALA A 54 0.65 5.29 23.42
N ASP A 55 0.80 4.58 22.31
CA ASP A 55 2.08 4.05 21.83
C ASP A 55 2.54 4.87 20.63
N VAL A 56 3.83 5.17 20.59
CA VAL A 56 4.50 5.91 19.52
C VAL A 56 5.65 5.06 18.98
N THR A 57 5.68 4.83 17.67
CA THR A 57 6.80 4.18 16.98
C THR A 57 7.46 5.15 16.03
N VAL A 58 8.78 5.33 16.16
CA VAL A 58 9.60 6.15 15.27
C VAL A 58 10.41 5.23 14.38
N THR A 59 10.27 5.38 13.06
CA THR A 59 11.08 4.69 12.05
C THR A 59 11.99 5.72 11.37
N ASN A 60 13.30 5.45 11.37
CA ASN A 60 14.25 6.24 10.59
C ASN A 60 14.22 5.78 9.13
N LEU A 61 13.87 6.65 8.19
CA LEU A 61 13.89 6.38 6.74
C LEU A 61 15.03 7.14 6.04
N GLY A 62 15.74 8.01 6.76
CA GLY A 62 16.91 8.75 6.27
C GLY A 62 18.22 8.10 6.70
N ASP A 63 19.29 8.89 6.70
CA ASP A 63 20.62 8.45 7.13
C ASP A 63 20.59 7.93 8.58
N PRO A 64 21.47 6.97 8.94
CA PRO A 64 21.57 6.48 10.31
C PRO A 64 21.73 7.61 11.33
N ILE A 65 20.91 7.59 12.40
CA ILE A 65 20.98 8.57 13.49
C ILE A 65 21.45 7.92 14.78
N ASN A 66 22.27 8.65 15.54
CA ASN A 66 22.78 8.25 16.85
C ASN A 66 22.25 9.24 17.91
N GLY A 67 21.01 8.99 18.35
CA GLY A 67 20.23 9.88 19.19
C GLY A 67 19.03 10.44 18.42
N TRP A 68 17.86 10.41 19.04
CA TRP A 68 16.63 10.96 18.46
C TRP A 68 15.88 11.83 19.46
N THR A 69 15.39 12.95 18.96
CA THR A 69 14.47 13.87 19.64
C THR A 69 13.23 14.03 18.78
N LEU A 70 12.11 13.51 19.24
CA LEU A 70 10.81 13.62 18.57
C LEU A 70 10.02 14.80 19.15
N THR A 71 9.44 15.64 18.29
CA THR A 71 8.56 16.74 18.72
C THR A 71 7.21 16.70 18.03
N TRP A 72 6.13 17.04 18.74
CA TRP A 72 4.78 17.25 18.18
C TRP A 72 4.01 18.29 18.99
N THR A 73 2.84 18.70 18.48
CA THR A 73 1.94 19.66 19.16
C THR A 73 0.54 19.08 19.32
N TYR A 74 -0.04 19.25 20.49
CA TYR A 74 -1.44 18.91 20.76
C TYR A 74 -2.38 20.06 20.40
N THR A 75 -3.56 19.73 19.87
CA THR A 75 -4.54 20.72 19.40
C THR A 75 -5.76 20.88 20.31
N ALA A 76 -5.97 19.96 21.26
CA ALA A 76 -7.16 19.93 22.10
C ALA A 76 -6.82 19.91 23.61
N GLY A 77 -5.69 20.52 23.99
CA GLY A 77 -5.32 20.71 25.40
C GLY A 77 -4.86 19.45 26.12
N GLN A 78 -4.50 18.38 25.40
CA GLN A 78 -3.99 17.16 26.03
C GLN A 78 -2.73 17.42 26.87
N ARG A 79 -2.58 16.67 27.97
CA ARG A 79 -1.43 16.75 28.87
C ARG A 79 -0.87 15.36 29.17
N ILE A 80 0.44 15.18 29.01
CA ILE A 80 1.11 13.92 29.32
C ILE A 80 1.49 13.91 30.80
N SER A 81 1.23 12.80 31.49
CA SER A 81 1.48 12.66 32.93
C SER A 81 2.56 11.63 33.27
N GLN A 82 2.71 10.58 32.45
CA GLN A 82 3.69 9.52 32.67
C GLN A 82 4.13 8.93 31.34
N ALA A 83 5.43 8.65 31.17
CA ALA A 83 5.99 8.03 29.98
C ALA A 83 6.96 6.90 30.32
N TRP A 84 7.20 6.01 29.37
CA TRP A 84 8.20 4.94 29.44
C TRP A 84 8.93 4.80 28.11
N ASN A 85 10.15 4.25 28.14
CA ASN A 85 11.05 4.09 26.98
C ASN A 85 11.45 5.41 26.26
N ALA A 86 11.10 6.56 26.82
CA ALA A 86 11.53 7.89 26.39
C ALA A 86 11.47 8.87 27.57
N THR A 87 12.25 9.95 27.53
CA THR A 87 12.06 11.10 28.43
C THR A 87 11.19 12.12 27.72
N ILE A 88 10.05 12.51 28.31
CA ILE A 88 9.09 13.44 27.68
C ILE A 88 8.96 14.71 28.52
N THR A 89 9.06 15.86 27.85
CA THR A 89 8.74 17.19 28.40
C THR A 89 7.64 17.85 27.58
N GLN A 90 6.74 18.58 28.23
CA GLN A 90 5.67 19.33 27.58
C GLN A 90 5.64 20.78 28.07
N SER A 91 5.66 21.74 27.14
CA SER A 91 5.52 23.17 27.41
C SER A 91 4.33 23.70 26.62
N GLY A 92 3.30 24.17 27.32
CA GLY A 92 2.02 24.48 26.71
C GLY A 92 1.50 23.29 25.89
N ASN A 93 1.36 23.47 24.58
CA ASN A 93 0.89 22.43 23.67
C ASN A 93 2.00 21.64 22.98
N GLN A 94 3.25 22.08 23.10
CA GLN A 94 4.39 21.44 22.44
C GLN A 94 4.99 20.34 23.32
N VAL A 95 5.23 19.18 22.72
CA VAL A 95 5.81 18.01 23.37
C VAL A 95 7.15 17.70 22.74
N THR A 96 8.12 17.30 23.56
CA THR A 96 9.44 16.81 23.15
C THR A 96 9.73 15.50 23.86
N ALA A 97 10.04 14.45 23.10
CA ALA A 97 10.43 13.14 23.58
C ALA A 97 11.86 12.82 23.12
N THR A 98 12.74 12.42 24.04
CA THR A 98 14.14 12.07 23.73
C THR A 98 14.44 10.61 24.07
N ASN A 99 15.36 10.02 23.32
CA ASN A 99 15.83 8.66 23.53
C ASN A 99 16.46 8.45 24.92
N LEU A 100 16.45 7.20 25.37
CA LEU A 100 17.27 6.71 26.48
C LEU A 100 18.59 6.15 25.95
N SER A 101 19.52 5.82 26.85
CA SER A 101 20.87 5.37 26.49
C SER A 101 20.90 4.13 25.58
N TYR A 102 19.89 3.25 25.66
CA TYR A 102 19.86 1.98 24.94
C TYR A 102 19.07 2.00 23.62
N ASN A 103 18.30 3.05 23.32
CA ASN A 103 17.41 3.08 22.15
C ASN A 103 17.63 4.30 21.24
N GLY A 104 18.78 4.96 21.35
CA GLY A 104 19.12 6.15 20.56
C GLY A 104 19.61 5.87 19.14
N ALA A 105 20.28 4.73 18.91
CA ALA A 105 20.84 4.40 17.60
C ALA A 105 19.77 3.78 16.69
N LEU A 106 19.51 4.43 15.55
CA LEU A 106 18.59 3.95 14.53
C LEU A 106 19.28 4.01 13.16
N SER A 107 19.65 2.86 12.62
CA SER A 107 20.04 2.75 11.21
C SER A 107 18.86 3.09 10.30
N THR A 108 19.12 3.32 9.02
CA THR A 108 18.05 3.44 8.02
C THR A 108 17.15 2.20 8.06
N GLY A 109 15.84 2.42 8.07
CA GLY A 109 14.80 1.41 8.23
C GLY A 109 14.57 0.91 9.66
N ALA A 110 15.44 1.24 10.63
CA ALA A 110 15.27 0.80 12.01
C ALA A 110 14.15 1.59 12.71
N ARG A 111 13.57 0.96 13.73
CA ARG A 111 12.47 1.52 14.52
C ARG A 111 12.70 1.40 16.02
N THR A 112 12.15 2.34 16.75
CA THR A 112 12.03 2.32 18.21
C THR A 112 10.62 2.70 18.62
N SER A 113 10.17 2.22 19.77
CA SER A 113 8.84 2.49 20.28
C SER A 113 8.89 2.93 21.73
N PHE A 114 8.03 3.88 22.09
CA PHE A 114 7.80 4.34 23.45
C PHE A 114 6.31 4.57 23.68
N GLY A 115 5.91 4.75 24.94
CA GLY A 115 4.50 4.99 25.26
C GLY A 115 4.34 5.94 26.44
N PHE A 116 3.11 6.42 26.60
CA PHE A 116 2.76 7.33 27.68
C PHE A 116 1.27 7.31 28.02
N ASN A 117 0.94 7.78 29.21
CA ASN A 117 -0.42 8.12 29.63
C ASN A 117 -0.59 9.64 29.66
N GLY A 118 -1.77 10.10 29.29
CA GLY A 118 -2.14 11.51 29.32
C GLY A 118 -3.61 11.75 29.64
N SER A 119 -3.96 13.03 29.86
CA SER A 119 -5.32 13.50 30.08
C SER A 119 -5.83 14.30 28.88
N TRP A 120 -7.15 14.30 28.70
CA TRP A 120 -7.86 15.04 27.66
C TRP A 120 -9.18 15.60 28.21
N SER A 121 -9.70 16.66 27.58
CA SER A 121 -10.99 17.26 27.92
C SER A 121 -11.78 17.58 26.65
N GLY A 122 -13.04 17.13 26.58
CA GLY A 122 -13.91 17.38 25.43
C GLY A 122 -13.63 16.43 24.26
N ASN A 123 -12.50 16.62 23.56
CA ASN A 123 -12.09 15.77 22.43
C ASN A 123 -10.62 15.34 22.58
N ASN A 124 -10.24 14.22 21.97
CA ASN A 124 -8.86 13.70 21.98
C ASN A 124 -8.34 13.36 20.56
N PRO A 125 -8.16 14.35 19.67
CA PRO A 125 -7.56 14.12 18.36
C PRO A 125 -6.09 13.70 18.49
N ALA A 126 -5.67 12.72 17.68
CA ALA A 126 -4.26 12.37 17.55
C ALA A 126 -3.47 13.51 16.87
N PRO A 127 -2.20 13.75 17.25
CA PRO A 127 -1.34 14.70 16.56
C PRO A 127 -1.10 14.26 15.11
N THR A 128 -1.05 15.24 14.19
CA THR A 128 -0.93 14.98 12.74
C THR A 128 0.44 15.36 12.17
N SER A 129 1.31 16.00 12.96
CA SER A 129 2.64 16.44 12.54
C SER A 129 3.67 16.14 13.63
N PHE A 130 4.79 15.57 13.19
CA PHE A 130 5.92 15.16 14.03
C PHE A 130 7.22 15.61 13.37
N ALA A 131 8.28 15.80 14.16
CA ALA A 131 9.63 16.04 13.66
C ALA A 131 10.65 15.25 14.50
N VAL A 132 11.65 14.64 13.85
CA VAL A 132 12.78 13.99 14.52
C VAL A 132 14.05 14.81 14.28
N ASN A 133 14.76 15.17 15.35
CA ASN A 133 15.99 15.96 15.32
C ASN A 133 15.82 17.30 14.55
N GLY A 134 14.66 17.93 14.69
CA GLY A 134 14.34 19.20 14.01
C GLY A 134 13.90 19.03 12.55
N VAL A 135 13.92 17.82 12.00
CA VAL A 135 13.46 17.52 10.63
C VAL A 135 12.04 16.99 10.71
N THR A 136 11.09 17.68 10.07
CA THR A 136 9.70 17.23 9.99
C THR A 136 9.63 15.83 9.39
N CYS A 137 8.95 14.93 10.09
CA CYS A 137 8.64 13.60 9.60
C CYS A 137 7.64 13.73 8.46
N THR A 138 8.17 13.75 7.24
CA THR A 138 7.39 13.72 6.01
C THR A 138 7.06 12.28 5.57
N GLY A 139 7.46 11.28 6.37
CA GLY A 139 7.17 9.86 6.13
C GLY A 139 5.80 9.46 6.68
N ALA A 140 4.73 9.62 5.91
CA ALA A 140 4.31 8.47 5.11
C ALA A 140 5.07 8.63 3.79
N PRO A 141 5.66 7.57 3.19
CA PRO A 141 6.72 7.70 2.18
C PRO A 141 6.50 8.93 1.28
N GLY A 142 7.47 9.86 1.30
CA GLY A 142 7.27 11.29 0.98
C GLY A 142 6.70 11.59 -0.40
N THR A 143 6.31 12.83 -0.77
CA THR A 143 6.70 14.18 -0.32
C THR A 143 5.63 15.20 -0.87
N PRO A 144 5.85 16.53 -0.97
CA PRO A 144 5.34 17.69 -0.19
C PRO A 144 4.16 18.51 -0.81
N ALA A 145 3.69 19.52 -0.05
CA ALA A 145 2.54 20.41 -0.30
C ALA A 145 2.68 21.43 -1.47
N PRO A 146 1.55 21.93 -2.05
CA PRO A 146 1.55 22.85 -3.19
C PRO A 146 1.66 24.33 -2.79
N THR A 147 2.50 25.11 -3.48
CA THR A 147 2.32 26.57 -3.62
C THR A 147 1.57 26.86 -4.91
N THR A 148 0.54 27.68 -4.76
CA THR A 148 -0.41 28.18 -5.77
C THR A 148 0.26 28.96 -6.90
N SER A 149 0.00 28.55 -8.15
CA SER A 149 -0.28 29.40 -9.32
C SER A 149 -0.81 28.53 -10.46
N ALA A 150 -1.95 28.89 -11.05
CA ALA A 150 -2.56 28.24 -12.21
C ALA A 150 -2.21 28.99 -13.51
N PRO A 151 -2.53 28.49 -14.73
CA PRO A 151 -2.29 27.15 -15.29
C PRO A 151 -1.70 27.23 -16.72
N THR A 152 -0.86 26.28 -17.16
CA THR A 152 -0.85 25.66 -18.53
C THR A 152 0.18 24.51 -18.59
N PRO A 153 -0.01 23.49 -19.45
CA PRO A 153 0.46 22.14 -19.21
C PRO A 153 1.94 21.96 -19.57
N THR A 154 2.71 21.35 -18.67
CA THR A 154 3.97 20.70 -19.05
C THR A 154 4.24 19.56 -18.07
N THR A 155 4.11 18.34 -18.59
CA THR A 155 4.39 17.07 -17.93
C THR A 155 5.79 17.10 -17.27
N PRO A 156 5.94 16.87 -15.95
CA PRO A 156 7.23 16.52 -15.37
C PRO A 156 7.64 15.14 -15.89
N PRO A 157 8.93 14.87 -16.16
CA PRO A 157 9.34 13.53 -16.59
C PRO A 157 9.03 12.52 -15.47
N PRO A 158 8.63 11.28 -15.80
CA PRO A 158 8.29 10.28 -14.81
C PRO A 158 9.58 9.93 -14.06
N THR A 159 9.62 10.14 -12.74
CA THR A 159 10.53 9.32 -11.92
C THR A 159 10.00 7.92 -12.03
N SER A 160 10.58 7.11 -12.91
CA SER A 160 10.19 5.72 -13.10
C SER A 160 10.33 5.01 -11.76
N GLY A 161 9.22 4.75 -11.07
CA GLY A 161 9.21 3.95 -9.84
C GLY A 161 9.61 2.48 -10.08
N TRP A 162 10.05 2.17 -11.29
CA TRP A 162 10.59 0.90 -11.73
C TRP A 162 12.10 0.83 -11.43
N ASN A 163 12.45 0.05 -10.42
CA ASN A 163 13.84 -0.28 -10.08
C ASN A 163 13.89 -1.63 -9.35
N PRO A 164 13.63 -2.75 -10.05
CA PRO A 164 13.69 -4.08 -9.44
C PRO A 164 15.12 -4.40 -8.97
N PRO A 165 15.29 -5.22 -7.91
CA PRO A 165 16.58 -5.81 -7.56
C PRO A 165 17.24 -6.46 -8.78
N ALA A 166 18.56 -6.30 -8.94
CA ALA A 166 19.28 -6.75 -10.13
C ALA A 166 19.06 -8.24 -10.44
N HIS A 167 18.93 -9.08 -9.42
CA HIS A 167 18.68 -10.51 -9.56
C HIS A 167 17.27 -10.86 -10.06
N LEU A 168 16.32 -9.91 -10.00
CA LEU A 168 14.95 -10.08 -10.49
C LEU A 168 14.73 -9.51 -11.89
N VAL A 169 15.64 -8.69 -12.42
CA VAL A 169 15.49 -8.06 -13.75
C VAL A 169 15.28 -9.12 -14.84
N THR A 170 16.18 -10.10 -14.93
CA THR A 170 16.11 -11.18 -15.94
C THR A 170 14.84 -12.04 -15.83
N PRO A 171 14.47 -12.58 -14.66
CA PRO A 171 13.25 -13.38 -14.56
C PRO A 171 11.98 -12.55 -14.80
N LEU A 172 11.93 -11.26 -14.44
CA LEU A 172 10.77 -10.40 -14.75
C LEU A 172 10.61 -10.21 -16.27
N ASP A 173 11.70 -9.94 -16.99
CA ASP A 173 11.69 -9.81 -18.46
C ASP A 173 11.21 -11.10 -19.14
N GLN A 174 11.65 -12.26 -18.65
CA GLN A 174 11.19 -13.56 -19.15
C GLN A 174 9.68 -13.76 -18.95
N VAL A 175 9.15 -13.40 -17.77
CA VAL A 175 7.71 -13.44 -17.49
C VAL A 175 6.94 -12.50 -18.41
N TRP A 176 7.39 -11.25 -18.55
CA TRP A 176 6.68 -10.30 -19.39
C TRP A 176 6.61 -10.75 -20.85
N ARG A 177 7.73 -11.23 -21.42
CA ARG A 177 7.74 -11.76 -22.78
C ARG A 177 6.82 -12.96 -22.94
N HIS A 178 6.81 -13.87 -21.97
CA HIS A 178 5.89 -15.01 -21.99
C HIS A 178 4.43 -14.54 -22.00
N VAL A 179 4.06 -13.61 -21.12
CA VAL A 179 2.73 -13.02 -21.07
C VAL A 179 2.35 -12.36 -22.40
N GLU A 180 3.24 -11.58 -23.02
CA GLU A 180 2.96 -10.95 -24.32
C GLU A 180 2.72 -11.97 -25.44
N GLU A 181 3.39 -13.12 -25.39
CA GLU A 181 3.25 -14.21 -26.36
C GLU A 181 1.97 -15.02 -26.15
N THR A 182 1.60 -15.31 -24.90
CA THR A 182 0.53 -16.29 -24.58
C THR A 182 -0.84 -15.66 -24.29
N TYR A 183 -0.88 -14.41 -23.82
CA TYR A 183 -2.14 -13.81 -23.37
C TYR A 183 -2.97 -13.28 -24.54
N ASN A 184 -4.26 -13.62 -24.54
CA ASN A 184 -5.27 -13.12 -25.47
C ASN A 184 -4.85 -13.23 -26.95
N ASN A 185 -4.23 -14.35 -27.34
CA ASN A 185 -3.69 -14.58 -28.69
C ASN A 185 -2.76 -13.45 -29.17
N GLY A 186 -1.92 -12.92 -28.28
CA GLY A 186 -1.01 -11.79 -28.54
C GLY A 186 -1.67 -10.40 -28.45
N ASN A 187 -2.94 -10.31 -28.03
CA ASN A 187 -3.65 -9.05 -27.85
C ASN A 187 -3.80 -8.65 -26.38
N LEU A 188 -2.72 -8.80 -25.61
CA LEU A 188 -2.64 -8.44 -24.19
C LEU A 188 -3.21 -7.03 -23.92
N TYR A 189 -2.75 -6.03 -24.68
CA TYR A 189 -3.12 -4.63 -24.48
C TYR A 189 -4.53 -4.27 -24.96
N GLY A 190 -5.20 -5.14 -25.72
CA GLY A 190 -6.59 -4.95 -26.14
C GLY A 190 -7.59 -5.36 -25.07
N PHE A 191 -7.21 -6.25 -24.16
CA PHE A 191 -8.08 -6.73 -23.09
C PHE A 191 -8.30 -5.66 -22.00
N ARG A 192 -9.54 -5.46 -21.55
CA ARG A 192 -9.96 -4.34 -20.67
C ARG A 192 -10.68 -4.80 -19.39
N ASN A 193 -10.48 -6.06 -18.99
CA ASN A 193 -11.12 -6.62 -17.79
C ASN A 193 -10.17 -7.10 -16.70
N PHE A 194 -8.86 -6.86 -16.80
CA PHE A 194 -7.95 -7.17 -15.69
C PHE A 194 -8.36 -6.40 -14.44
N GLY A 195 -8.00 -6.92 -13.26
CA GLY A 195 -8.25 -6.25 -11.97
C GLY A 195 -7.79 -4.80 -11.94
N TRP A 196 -6.72 -4.47 -12.68
CA TRP A 196 -6.28 -3.10 -12.95
C TRP A 196 -7.41 -2.23 -13.54
N ASP A 197 -8.04 -2.69 -14.62
CA ASP A 197 -9.13 -1.98 -15.28
C ASP A 197 -10.34 -1.83 -14.37
N GLN A 198 -10.60 -2.83 -13.52
CA GLN A 198 -11.72 -2.84 -12.58
C GLN A 198 -11.54 -1.81 -11.47
N VAL A 199 -10.37 -1.82 -10.82
CA VAL A 199 -10.02 -0.83 -9.78
C VAL A 199 -10.06 0.59 -10.36
N MET A 200 -9.54 0.79 -11.57
CA MET A 200 -9.56 2.10 -12.23
C MET A 200 -10.98 2.54 -12.60
N ALA A 201 -11.82 1.65 -13.15
CA ALA A 201 -13.21 1.95 -13.48
C ALA A 201 -14.02 2.36 -12.25
N ASN A 202 -13.72 1.77 -11.09
CA ASN A 202 -14.42 2.01 -9.84
C ASN A 202 -13.82 3.10 -8.97
N ARG A 203 -12.74 3.74 -9.42
CA ARG A 203 -12.04 4.77 -8.64
C ARG A 203 -11.55 4.25 -7.29
N GLY A 204 -10.95 3.06 -7.29
CA GLY A 204 -10.22 2.55 -6.13
C GLY A 204 -10.97 1.58 -5.23
N TYR A 205 -11.97 0.84 -5.72
CA TYR A 205 -12.57 -0.28 -4.97
C TYR A 205 -12.97 -1.44 -5.89
N LEU A 206 -13.23 -2.61 -5.31
CA LEU A 206 -13.81 -3.75 -6.02
C LEU A 206 -15.07 -4.25 -5.32
N ASN A 207 -16.11 -4.49 -6.10
CA ASN A 207 -17.36 -5.10 -5.69
C ASN A 207 -17.34 -6.60 -6.03
N PHE A 208 -17.78 -7.40 -5.08
CA PHE A 208 -17.84 -8.86 -5.17
C PHE A 208 -19.26 -9.37 -5.06
N CYS A 209 -19.56 -10.41 -5.83
CA CYS A 209 -20.74 -11.22 -5.59
C CYS A 209 -20.34 -12.67 -5.26
N VAL A 210 -20.79 -13.16 -4.11
CA VAL A 210 -20.49 -14.52 -3.64
C VAL A 210 -21.45 -15.51 -4.28
N ARG A 211 -20.94 -16.55 -4.93
CA ARG A 211 -21.71 -17.71 -5.38
C ARG A 211 -21.53 -18.83 -4.36
N TRP A 212 -22.57 -19.12 -3.60
CA TRP A 212 -22.56 -20.17 -2.59
C TRP A 212 -23.11 -21.47 -3.19
N ASP A 213 -22.24 -22.23 -3.87
CA ASP A 213 -22.60 -23.51 -4.48
C ASP A 213 -22.39 -24.66 -3.48
N SER A 214 -23.28 -24.69 -2.49
CA SER A 214 -23.28 -25.66 -1.41
C SER A 214 -24.71 -25.96 -0.98
N SER A 215 -24.91 -27.04 -0.22
CA SER A 215 -26.15 -27.28 0.52
C SER A 215 -26.11 -26.75 1.96
N ALA A 216 -24.91 -26.41 2.47
CA ALA A 216 -24.74 -25.91 3.82
C ALA A 216 -25.40 -24.54 4.00
N THR A 217 -25.81 -24.27 5.24
CA THR A 217 -26.28 -22.95 5.66
C THR A 217 -25.10 -22.04 5.98
N VAL A 218 -25.35 -20.73 5.91
CA VAL A 218 -24.42 -19.66 6.25
C VAL A 218 -25.11 -18.74 7.25
N THR A 219 -24.47 -18.49 8.38
CA THR A 219 -24.91 -17.50 9.38
C THR A 219 -24.47 -16.09 9.00
N ALA A 220 -25.10 -15.06 9.58
CA ALA A 220 -24.63 -13.68 9.43
C ALA A 220 -23.14 -13.52 9.81
N ALA A 221 -22.71 -14.17 10.90
CA ALA A 221 -21.31 -14.13 11.35
C ALA A 221 -20.36 -14.76 10.31
N GLN A 222 -20.74 -15.90 9.72
CA GLN A 222 -19.94 -16.52 8.65
C GLN A 222 -19.90 -15.66 7.39
N ARG A 223 -21.02 -15.04 6.99
CA ARG A 223 -21.06 -14.08 5.88
C ARG A 223 -20.05 -12.95 6.10
N ASP A 224 -20.07 -12.34 7.29
CA ASP A 224 -19.18 -11.23 7.64
C ASP A 224 -17.70 -11.68 7.69
N GLN A 225 -17.44 -12.89 8.19
CA GLN A 225 -16.10 -13.50 8.17
C GLN A 225 -15.61 -13.80 6.76
N ILE A 226 -16.48 -14.25 5.85
CA ILE A 226 -16.14 -14.48 4.44
C ILE A 226 -15.73 -13.15 3.79
N HIS A 227 -16.52 -12.09 3.98
CA HIS A 227 -16.17 -10.76 3.48
C HIS A 227 -14.84 -10.26 4.08
N ALA A 228 -14.69 -10.34 5.40
CA ALA A 228 -13.46 -9.89 6.07
C ALA A 228 -12.22 -10.67 5.59
N THR A 229 -12.35 -11.97 5.36
CA THR A 229 -11.27 -12.82 4.85
C THR A 229 -10.87 -12.40 3.45
N LEU A 230 -11.85 -12.28 2.55
CA LEU A 230 -11.61 -11.83 1.18
C LEU A 230 -10.89 -10.48 1.15
N ALA A 231 -11.39 -9.51 1.94
CA ALA A 231 -10.78 -8.19 2.05
C ALA A 231 -9.33 -8.24 2.55
N ARG A 232 -9.03 -9.05 3.58
CA ARG A 232 -7.66 -9.19 4.10
C ARG A 232 -6.70 -9.82 3.08
N GLN A 233 -7.15 -10.82 2.32
CA GLN A 233 -6.29 -11.48 1.34
C GLN A 233 -6.04 -10.58 0.11
N TYR A 234 -7.06 -9.88 -0.40
CA TYR A 234 -6.88 -8.87 -1.45
C TYR A 234 -5.97 -7.71 -1.03
N LYS A 235 -6.11 -7.25 0.22
CA LYS A 235 -5.29 -6.16 0.76
C LYS A 235 -3.79 -6.46 0.63
N LYS A 236 -3.37 -7.72 0.79
CA LYS A 236 -1.95 -8.11 0.66
C LYS A 236 -1.39 -7.82 -0.73
N TRP A 237 -2.19 -8.04 -1.78
CA TRP A 237 -1.80 -7.68 -3.15
C TRP A 237 -1.84 -6.17 -3.38
N MET A 238 -2.89 -5.49 -2.90
CA MET A 238 -3.06 -4.05 -3.13
C MET A 238 -2.02 -3.20 -2.37
N ASP A 239 -1.60 -3.62 -1.18
CA ASP A 239 -0.58 -2.96 -0.39
C ASP A 239 0.80 -2.94 -1.08
N ILE A 240 1.08 -3.89 -1.97
CA ILE A 240 2.33 -3.94 -2.76
C ILE A 240 2.46 -2.72 -3.69
N MET A 241 1.33 -2.18 -4.13
CA MET A 241 1.23 -1.10 -5.11
C MET A 241 1.25 0.29 -4.50
N VAL A 242 0.99 0.43 -3.20
CA VAL A 242 0.94 1.74 -2.53
C VAL A 242 2.27 2.47 -2.71
N GLY A 243 2.20 3.68 -3.28
CA GLY A 243 3.37 4.51 -3.58
C GLY A 243 4.24 4.03 -4.76
N HIS A 244 3.87 2.96 -5.47
CA HIS A 244 4.67 2.41 -6.56
C HIS A 244 4.31 3.01 -7.92
N ASN A 245 5.29 3.61 -8.61
CA ASN A 245 5.25 3.93 -10.04
C ASN A 245 3.95 4.63 -10.51
N GLY A 246 3.49 5.62 -9.74
CA GLY A 246 2.30 6.40 -10.07
C GLY A 246 0.96 5.70 -9.78
N TRP A 247 0.94 4.58 -9.07
CA TRP A 247 -0.29 3.96 -8.60
C TRP A 247 -1.11 4.96 -7.73
N PRO A 248 -2.40 5.19 -8.03
CA PRO A 248 -3.13 6.32 -7.45
C PRO A 248 -3.91 6.01 -6.16
N TYR A 249 -3.90 4.78 -5.66
CA TYR A 249 -4.73 4.38 -4.52
C TYR A 249 -3.91 3.87 -3.33
N ASP A 250 -4.06 4.51 -2.18
CA ASP A 250 -3.48 4.05 -0.90
C ASP A 250 -4.27 2.91 -0.25
N ASN A 251 -5.48 2.67 -0.74
CA ASN A 251 -6.36 1.60 -0.28
C ASN A 251 -7.33 1.21 -1.41
N VAL A 252 -7.58 -0.09 -1.55
CA VAL A 252 -8.58 -0.63 -2.47
C VAL A 252 -9.56 -1.49 -1.67
N PRO A 253 -10.67 -0.92 -1.17
CA PRO A 253 -11.65 -1.66 -0.39
C PRO A 253 -12.30 -2.77 -1.23
N ILE A 254 -12.48 -3.93 -0.61
CA ILE A 254 -13.32 -5.00 -1.14
C ILE A 254 -14.69 -4.92 -0.50
N LYS A 255 -15.75 -4.96 -1.31
CA LYS A 255 -17.14 -4.90 -0.87
C LYS A 255 -17.87 -6.13 -1.39
N VAL A 256 -18.44 -6.96 -0.51
CA VAL A 256 -19.41 -7.97 -0.95
C VAL A 256 -20.76 -7.29 -1.11
N VAL A 257 -21.24 -7.19 -2.35
CA VAL A 257 -22.48 -6.49 -2.71
C VAL A 257 -23.61 -7.45 -3.09
N GLY A 258 -23.33 -8.73 -3.25
CA GLY A 258 -24.35 -9.73 -3.55
C GLY A 258 -23.98 -11.15 -3.16
N TRP A 259 -25.01 -11.99 -3.07
CA TRP A 259 -24.94 -13.42 -2.77
C TRP A 259 -25.89 -14.19 -3.68
N ALA A 260 -25.40 -15.27 -4.28
CA ALA A 260 -26.20 -16.22 -5.03
C ALA A 260 -26.30 -17.56 -4.29
N VAL A 261 -27.51 -18.07 -4.13
CA VAL A 261 -27.83 -19.35 -3.49
C VAL A 261 -28.90 -20.11 -4.27
N ARG A 262 -29.00 -21.41 -4.03
CA ARG A 262 -30.09 -22.22 -4.60
C ARG A 262 -31.40 -21.98 -3.84
N ASP A 263 -31.32 -21.97 -2.52
CA ASP A 263 -32.45 -21.74 -1.62
C ASP A 263 -32.12 -20.58 -0.67
N ARG A 264 -33.08 -19.67 -0.50
CA ARG A 264 -32.96 -18.54 0.43
C ARG A 264 -32.74 -18.99 1.87
N ASN A 265 -33.25 -20.16 2.25
CA ASN A 265 -33.12 -20.75 3.58
C ASN A 265 -31.67 -21.10 3.94
N GLN A 266 -30.78 -21.16 2.95
CA GLN A 266 -29.35 -21.35 3.19
C GLN A 266 -28.73 -20.14 3.90
N LEU A 267 -29.28 -18.94 3.72
CA LEU A 267 -28.76 -17.72 4.31
C LEU A 267 -29.54 -17.43 5.60
N GLN A 268 -28.95 -17.72 6.75
CA GLN A 268 -29.52 -17.53 8.09
C GLN A 268 -29.37 -16.08 8.58
N TRP A 269 -29.72 -15.15 7.69
CA TRP A 269 -29.87 -13.71 7.95
C TRP A 269 -30.94 -13.17 7.02
N SER A 270 -31.47 -11.97 7.32
CA SER A 270 -32.56 -11.35 6.56
C SER A 270 -32.37 -9.85 6.32
N ASP A 271 -31.19 -9.30 6.65
CA ASP A 271 -30.89 -7.90 6.29
C ASP A 271 -30.80 -7.70 4.77
N SER A 272 -30.94 -6.44 4.36
CA SER A 272 -30.92 -5.98 2.98
C SER A 272 -29.59 -5.31 2.61
N SER A 273 -28.49 -5.66 3.29
CA SER A 273 -27.20 -5.02 3.08
C SER A 273 -26.54 -5.38 1.74
N VAL A 274 -27.01 -6.47 1.10
CA VAL A 274 -26.50 -7.02 -0.16
C VAL A 274 -27.64 -7.57 -1.00
N ASP A 275 -27.39 -7.72 -2.30
CA ASP A 275 -28.33 -8.32 -3.24
C ASP A 275 -28.36 -9.84 -3.12
N ILE A 276 -29.55 -10.41 -3.09
CA ILE A 276 -29.72 -11.86 -2.96
C ILE A 276 -30.32 -12.41 -4.25
N TYR A 277 -29.56 -13.26 -4.92
CA TYR A 277 -29.97 -14.00 -6.12
C TYR A 277 -30.32 -15.43 -5.71
N VAL A 278 -31.60 -15.78 -5.78
CA VAL A 278 -32.09 -17.11 -5.38
C VAL A 278 -32.46 -17.92 -6.62
N ASN A 279 -32.00 -19.16 -6.68
CA ASN A 279 -32.33 -20.13 -7.72
C ASN A 279 -32.04 -19.65 -9.17
N ASN A 280 -31.16 -18.68 -9.33
CA ASN A 280 -30.58 -18.34 -10.63
C ASN A 280 -29.44 -19.31 -10.91
N ILE A 281 -29.67 -20.41 -11.63
CA ILE A 281 -28.69 -21.50 -11.79
C ILE A 281 -28.09 -21.49 -13.19
N ARG A 282 -26.75 -21.51 -13.28
CA ARG A 282 -26.00 -21.69 -14.52
C ARG A 282 -24.82 -22.63 -14.27
N GLU A 283 -24.51 -23.49 -15.25
CA GLU A 283 -23.45 -24.51 -15.12
C GLU A 283 -23.64 -25.39 -13.88
N ASN A 284 -24.91 -25.66 -13.55
CA ASN A 284 -25.30 -26.35 -12.32
C ASN A 284 -24.74 -25.68 -11.04
N ALA A 285 -24.70 -24.36 -10.95
CA ALA A 285 -24.33 -23.62 -9.74
C ALA A 285 -25.14 -22.30 -9.62
N PRO A 286 -25.47 -21.83 -8.40
CA PRO A 286 -26.18 -20.56 -8.21
C PRO A 286 -25.33 -19.38 -8.67
N GLN A 287 -25.91 -18.43 -9.40
CA GLN A 287 -25.23 -17.40 -10.18
C GLN A 287 -25.74 -16.00 -9.80
N CYS A 288 -24.83 -15.07 -9.58
CA CYS A 288 -25.16 -13.64 -9.49
C CYS A 288 -25.58 -13.13 -10.87
N SER A 289 -26.47 -12.13 -10.93
CA SER A 289 -26.97 -11.63 -12.22
C SER A 289 -25.83 -11.19 -13.15
N GLU A 290 -25.68 -11.84 -14.30
CA GLU A 290 -24.66 -11.49 -15.31
C GLU A 290 -24.86 -10.08 -15.86
N GLY A 291 -26.11 -9.61 -15.92
CA GLY A 291 -26.42 -8.23 -16.28
C GLY A 291 -25.77 -7.21 -15.35
N CYS A 292 -25.44 -7.59 -14.11
CA CYS A 292 -24.73 -6.80 -13.12
C CYS A 292 -23.24 -7.11 -13.01
N GLY A 293 -22.73 -8.14 -13.69
CA GLY A 293 -21.32 -8.53 -13.64
C GLY A 293 -20.48 -7.75 -14.66
N ARG A 294 -19.34 -7.21 -14.24
CA ARG A 294 -18.41 -6.47 -15.13
C ARG A 294 -17.88 -7.33 -16.28
N TYR A 295 -17.68 -8.63 -16.04
CA TYR A 295 -17.25 -9.57 -17.07
C TYR A 295 -18.09 -9.49 -18.35
N SER A 296 -19.41 -9.36 -18.21
CA SER A 296 -20.36 -9.23 -19.32
C SER A 296 -20.64 -7.77 -19.73
N ASN A 297 -20.12 -6.79 -18.98
CA ASN A 297 -20.43 -5.35 -19.11
C ASN A 297 -19.15 -4.50 -19.06
N GLN A 298 -18.12 -4.89 -19.81
CA GLN A 298 -16.80 -4.23 -19.78
C GLN A 298 -16.81 -2.76 -20.25
N ASN A 299 -17.89 -2.33 -20.91
CA ASN A 299 -18.12 -0.92 -21.28
C ASN A 299 -18.63 -0.04 -20.12
N GLY A 300 -18.89 -0.64 -18.94
CA GLY A 300 -19.34 0.04 -17.74
C GLY A 300 -20.80 0.52 -17.75
N GLN A 301 -21.63 0.10 -18.72
CA GLN A 301 -23.00 0.63 -18.87
C GLN A 301 -24.07 -0.18 -18.12
N TYR A 302 -23.88 -1.49 -17.94
CA TYR A 302 -24.79 -2.37 -17.18
C TYR A 302 -26.29 -2.22 -17.51
N PRO A 303 -26.70 -2.24 -18.80
CA PRO A 303 -28.09 -1.98 -19.19
C PRO A 303 -29.09 -3.02 -18.66
N ASN A 304 -28.60 -4.22 -18.33
CA ASN A 304 -29.40 -5.33 -17.83
C ASN A 304 -29.27 -5.54 -16.31
N CYS A 305 -28.62 -4.61 -15.60
CA CYS A 305 -28.54 -4.66 -14.14
C CYS A 305 -29.68 -3.89 -13.49
N PRO A 306 -30.54 -4.52 -12.66
CA PRO A 306 -31.49 -3.79 -11.83
C PRO A 306 -30.73 -2.86 -10.85
N GLY A 307 -30.79 -1.55 -11.10
CA GLY A 307 -30.00 -0.52 -10.39
C GLY A 307 -28.75 -0.03 -11.13
N GLY A 308 -28.52 -0.53 -12.35
CA GLY A 308 -27.47 -0.10 -13.27
C GLY A 308 -26.08 -0.21 -12.67
N ALA A 309 -25.19 0.69 -13.11
CA ALA A 309 -23.81 0.73 -12.64
C ALA A 309 -23.66 0.93 -11.12
N SER A 310 -24.67 1.41 -10.39
CA SER A 310 -24.56 1.56 -8.92
C SER A 310 -24.65 0.23 -8.16
N ARG A 311 -25.13 -0.84 -8.81
CA ARG A 311 -25.41 -2.14 -8.22
C ARG A 311 -24.60 -3.28 -8.87
N HIS A 312 -23.56 -2.93 -9.62
CA HIS A 312 -22.71 -3.92 -10.28
C HIS A 312 -21.76 -4.63 -9.31
N TYR A 313 -21.26 -5.78 -9.74
CA TYR A 313 -20.07 -6.42 -9.17
C TYR A 313 -18.99 -6.60 -10.24
N ASP A 314 -17.74 -6.57 -9.82
CA ASP A 314 -16.58 -6.71 -10.70
C ASP A 314 -16.09 -8.16 -10.75
N GLN A 315 -16.09 -8.77 -9.58
CA GLN A 315 -15.52 -10.08 -9.32
C GLN A 315 -16.57 -10.98 -8.69
N SER A 316 -16.44 -12.28 -8.91
CA SER A 316 -17.30 -13.28 -8.28
C SER A 316 -16.48 -14.26 -7.47
N LEU A 317 -16.85 -14.45 -6.19
CA LEU A 317 -16.23 -15.45 -5.33
C LEU A 317 -17.09 -16.72 -5.32
N TRP A 318 -16.62 -17.79 -5.95
CA TRP A 318 -17.34 -19.05 -6.06
C TRP A 318 -16.83 -20.00 -4.98
N LEU A 319 -17.70 -20.29 -4.02
CA LEU A 319 -17.45 -21.25 -2.96
C LEU A 319 -18.23 -22.51 -3.29
N THR A 320 -17.52 -23.51 -3.81
CA THR A 320 -18.13 -24.74 -4.33
C THR A 320 -17.81 -25.95 -3.45
N ASP A 321 -18.84 -26.71 -3.06
CA ASP A 321 -18.67 -27.96 -2.33
C ASP A 321 -17.82 -28.97 -3.13
N GLY A 322 -16.81 -29.54 -2.47
CA GLY A 322 -15.99 -30.61 -3.04
C GLY A 322 -15.07 -30.19 -4.19
N PHE A 323 -14.96 -28.88 -4.49
CA PHE A 323 -14.01 -28.40 -5.48
C PHE A 323 -12.59 -28.45 -4.93
N GLY A 324 -11.72 -29.25 -5.56
CA GLY A 324 -10.30 -29.33 -5.24
C GLY A 324 -9.51 -28.24 -5.95
N GLY A 325 -8.62 -27.56 -5.22
CA GLY A 325 -7.76 -26.51 -5.76
C GLY A 325 -8.46 -25.14 -5.88
N GLY A 326 -7.98 -24.34 -6.82
CA GLY A 326 -8.49 -23.01 -7.13
C GLY A 326 -8.53 -22.76 -8.64
N ALA A 327 -9.31 -21.75 -9.04
CA ALA A 327 -9.25 -21.16 -10.36
C ALA A 327 -9.58 -19.67 -10.25
N GLY A 328 -8.89 -18.84 -11.01
CA GLY A 328 -8.96 -17.39 -10.86
C GLY A 328 -8.77 -16.67 -12.18
N GLY A 329 -9.19 -15.42 -12.22
CA GLY A 329 -9.01 -14.56 -13.39
C GLY A 329 -9.71 -13.23 -13.25
N ASP A 330 -9.99 -12.63 -14.41
CA ASP A 330 -10.67 -11.35 -14.55
C ASP A 330 -12.15 -11.39 -14.11
N TRP A 331 -12.75 -12.58 -14.00
CA TRP A 331 -14.14 -12.78 -13.59
C TRP A 331 -14.31 -13.02 -12.08
N GLY A 332 -13.25 -13.38 -11.35
CA GLY A 332 -13.40 -13.87 -9.98
C GLY A 332 -12.39 -14.92 -9.57
N GLN A 333 -12.73 -15.59 -8.46
CA GLN A 333 -12.02 -16.76 -7.94
C GLN A 333 -13.04 -17.85 -7.63
N ARG A 334 -12.65 -19.11 -7.87
CA ARG A 334 -13.36 -20.30 -7.45
C ARG A 334 -12.44 -21.15 -6.60
N MET A 335 -12.97 -21.70 -5.52
CA MET A 335 -12.27 -22.68 -4.69
C MET A 335 -13.26 -23.55 -3.91
N GLY A 336 -12.72 -24.59 -3.29
CA GLY A 336 -13.48 -25.43 -2.35
C GLY A 336 -14.06 -24.59 -1.23
N ARG A 337 -15.38 -24.68 -1.01
CA ARG A 337 -16.04 -24.03 0.13
C ARG A 337 -15.42 -24.52 1.43
N GLU A 338 -15.16 -25.82 1.56
CA GLU A 338 -14.55 -26.43 2.74
C GLU A 338 -13.19 -25.80 3.05
N TYR A 339 -12.35 -25.62 2.03
CA TYR A 339 -11.05 -24.96 2.16
C TYR A 339 -11.20 -23.52 2.63
N TYR A 340 -12.07 -22.73 1.99
CA TYR A 340 -12.27 -21.33 2.36
C TYR A 340 -12.75 -21.20 3.81
N MET A 341 -13.75 -21.99 4.18
CA MET A 341 -14.36 -21.96 5.52
C MET A 341 -13.39 -22.42 6.61
N ALA A 342 -12.52 -23.40 6.33
CA ALA A 342 -11.49 -23.84 7.25
C ALA A 342 -10.38 -22.79 7.46
N ASN A 343 -10.22 -21.84 6.54
CA ASN A 343 -9.12 -20.87 6.52
C ASN A 343 -9.58 -19.40 6.73
N LEU A 344 -10.80 -19.18 7.24
CA LEU A 344 -11.35 -17.82 7.49
C LEU A 344 -10.46 -16.93 8.37
N ASN A 345 -9.59 -17.50 9.21
CA ASN A 345 -8.69 -16.74 10.07
C ASN A 345 -7.21 -16.94 9.71
N ALA A 346 -6.91 -17.64 8.62
CA ALA A 346 -5.55 -17.84 8.17
C ALA A 346 -4.89 -16.49 7.84
N GLU A 347 -3.62 -16.34 8.23
CA GLU A 347 -2.83 -15.18 7.84
C GLU A 347 -2.70 -15.14 6.32
N ASN A 348 -2.30 -16.25 5.71
CA ASN A 348 -2.20 -16.42 4.27
C ASN A 348 -3.10 -17.58 3.85
N MET A 349 -4.13 -17.27 3.06
CA MET A 349 -4.97 -18.29 2.45
C MET A 349 -4.41 -18.58 1.05
N THR A 350 -3.44 -19.49 1.00
CA THR A 350 -2.54 -19.70 -0.16
C THR A 350 -3.27 -19.83 -1.49
N ILE A 351 -4.32 -20.65 -1.58
CA ILE A 351 -5.07 -20.85 -2.83
C ILE A 351 -5.72 -19.54 -3.25
N LEU A 352 -6.42 -18.85 -2.34
CA LEU A 352 -7.02 -17.56 -2.68
C LEU A 352 -5.97 -16.53 -3.10
N LEU A 353 -4.84 -16.46 -2.41
CA LEU A 353 -3.78 -15.51 -2.79
C LEU A 353 -3.22 -15.80 -4.19
N HIS A 354 -3.04 -17.06 -4.56
CA HIS A 354 -2.68 -17.47 -5.91
C HIS A 354 -3.75 -17.03 -6.92
N GLU A 355 -5.02 -17.37 -6.69
CA GLU A 355 -6.11 -17.03 -7.62
C GLU A 355 -6.33 -15.51 -7.79
N ILE A 356 -6.04 -14.71 -6.75
CA ILE A 356 -6.07 -13.25 -6.85
C ILE A 356 -4.97 -12.74 -7.81
N GLY A 357 -3.82 -13.41 -7.89
CA GLY A 357 -2.76 -13.05 -8.82
C GLY A 357 -3.26 -13.04 -10.27
N HIS A 358 -4.03 -14.06 -10.68
CA HIS A 358 -4.63 -14.14 -12.01
C HIS A 358 -5.64 -13.02 -12.29
N THR A 359 -6.33 -12.49 -11.27
CA THR A 359 -7.15 -11.29 -11.44
C THR A 359 -6.32 -10.11 -11.97
N PHE A 360 -5.06 -9.99 -11.56
CA PHE A 360 -4.15 -8.94 -12.03
C PHE A 360 -3.28 -9.35 -13.22
N GLY A 361 -3.60 -10.47 -13.86
CA GLY A 361 -2.92 -10.99 -15.04
C GLY A 361 -1.66 -11.79 -14.74
N LEU A 362 -1.32 -12.04 -13.46
CA LEU A 362 -0.13 -12.83 -13.16
C LEU A 362 -0.26 -14.24 -13.73
N ASP A 363 0.84 -14.72 -14.28
CA ASP A 363 0.88 -15.99 -14.99
C ASP A 363 0.80 -17.19 -14.05
N ASP A 364 0.40 -18.33 -14.60
CA ASP A 364 0.46 -19.61 -13.90
C ASP A 364 1.68 -20.41 -14.35
N PHE A 365 2.43 -20.96 -13.41
CA PHE A 365 3.77 -21.51 -13.67
C PHE A 365 3.81 -23.05 -13.51
N TYR A 366 2.97 -23.76 -14.26
CA TYR A 366 2.91 -25.22 -14.25
C TYR A 366 3.92 -25.89 -15.19
N ASP A 367 4.06 -25.36 -16.39
CA ASP A 367 4.82 -25.96 -17.51
C ASP A 367 6.14 -25.23 -17.78
N TRP A 368 6.35 -24.07 -17.18
CA TRP A 368 7.58 -23.29 -17.29
C TRP A 368 7.90 -22.53 -16.00
N THR A 369 9.14 -22.05 -15.87
CA THR A 369 9.55 -21.18 -14.76
C THR A 369 10.70 -20.28 -15.24
N PRO A 370 10.71 -18.98 -14.87
CA PRO A 370 11.80 -18.08 -15.20
C PRO A 370 13.09 -18.46 -14.45
N SER A 371 14.23 -18.14 -15.04
CA SER A 371 15.55 -18.49 -14.49
C SER A 371 15.89 -17.65 -13.26
N GLY A 372 16.55 -18.25 -12.27
CA GLY A 372 17.12 -17.52 -11.12
C GLY A 372 16.15 -17.24 -9.98
N VAL A 373 14.89 -17.68 -10.08
CA VAL A 373 13.87 -17.59 -9.04
C VAL A 373 13.22 -18.97 -8.83
N GLY A 374 12.91 -19.29 -7.57
CA GLY A 374 12.49 -20.63 -7.17
C GLY A 374 11.06 -20.70 -6.68
N GLY A 375 10.86 -20.35 -5.41
CA GLY A 375 9.57 -20.42 -4.73
C GLY A 375 8.86 -19.07 -4.71
N PHE A 376 7.65 -19.03 -5.27
CA PHE A 376 6.79 -17.86 -5.34
C PHE A 376 5.34 -18.32 -5.51
N ILE A 377 4.37 -17.52 -5.06
CA ILE A 377 3.00 -17.99 -4.90
C ILE A 377 2.33 -18.35 -6.23
N MET A 378 2.68 -17.64 -7.31
CA MET A 378 2.15 -17.93 -8.64
C MET A 378 2.68 -19.24 -9.23
N LYS A 379 3.70 -19.84 -8.64
CA LYS A 379 4.07 -21.23 -8.87
C LYS A 379 3.40 -22.09 -7.81
N ALA A 380 2.22 -22.62 -8.14
CA ALA A 380 1.34 -23.31 -7.22
C ALA A 380 2.09 -24.37 -6.38
N GLY A 381 1.90 -24.32 -5.05
CA GLY A 381 2.54 -25.22 -4.10
C GLY A 381 4.00 -24.93 -3.76
N SER A 382 4.65 -23.96 -4.40
CA SER A 382 6.06 -23.62 -4.12
C SER A 382 6.25 -22.58 -3.01
N SER A 383 5.19 -21.83 -2.67
CA SER A 383 5.15 -20.87 -1.56
C SER A 383 3.79 -20.85 -0.88
N ALA A 384 3.76 -20.59 0.43
CA ALA A 384 2.53 -20.41 1.20
C ALA A 384 2.05 -18.95 1.27
N SER A 385 2.85 -18.00 0.78
CA SER A 385 2.56 -16.56 0.83
C SER A 385 3.12 -15.83 -0.38
N ILE A 386 2.63 -14.61 -0.63
CA ILE A 386 3.19 -13.71 -1.65
C ILE A 386 4.66 -13.44 -1.30
N THR A 387 5.54 -13.63 -2.28
CA THR A 387 6.99 -13.43 -2.16
C THR A 387 7.43 -12.10 -2.79
N GLU A 388 8.71 -11.78 -2.69
CA GLU A 388 9.29 -10.62 -3.36
C GLU A 388 9.12 -10.70 -4.89
N PHE A 389 9.30 -11.89 -5.47
CA PHE A 389 9.17 -12.04 -6.92
C PHE A 389 7.72 -11.82 -7.39
N ASP A 390 6.74 -12.37 -6.65
CA ASP A 390 5.31 -12.12 -6.92
C ASP A 390 4.97 -10.63 -6.87
N ALA A 391 5.49 -9.92 -5.86
CA ALA A 391 5.28 -8.49 -5.70
C ALA A 391 5.88 -7.69 -6.87
N TRP A 392 7.04 -8.09 -7.39
CA TRP A 392 7.64 -7.45 -8.55
C TRP A 392 6.95 -7.80 -9.87
N MET A 393 6.42 -9.02 -10.04
CA MET A 393 5.58 -9.35 -11.19
C MET A 393 4.33 -8.47 -11.23
N LEU A 394 3.67 -8.26 -10.08
CA LEU A 394 2.51 -7.37 -9.97
C LEU A 394 2.85 -5.92 -10.37
N ARG A 395 3.99 -5.41 -9.87
CA ARG A 395 4.50 -4.07 -10.21
C ARG A 395 4.84 -3.93 -11.68
N ASP A 396 5.35 -4.99 -12.30
CA ASP A 396 5.72 -5.01 -13.71
C ASP A 396 4.48 -4.89 -14.62
N TRP A 397 3.43 -5.63 -14.29
CA TRP A 397 2.13 -5.48 -14.93
C TRP A 397 1.61 -4.04 -14.90
N TRP A 398 1.69 -3.38 -13.73
CA TRP A 398 1.33 -1.97 -13.64
C TRP A 398 2.21 -1.08 -14.51
N ARG A 399 3.55 -1.28 -14.51
CA ARG A 399 4.47 -0.52 -15.37
C ARG A 399 4.06 -0.55 -16.84
N HIS A 400 3.62 -1.70 -17.33
CA HIS A 400 3.23 -1.87 -18.72
C HIS A 400 1.83 -1.34 -19.04
N LEU A 401 0.90 -1.37 -18.09
CA LEU A 401 -0.50 -0.96 -18.31
C LEU A 401 -0.82 0.47 -17.90
N LYS A 402 -0.04 1.10 -17.01
CA LYS A 402 -0.38 2.38 -16.37
C LYS A 402 -0.65 3.53 -17.34
N ASN A 403 0.07 3.57 -18.47
CA ASN A 403 -0.08 4.61 -19.49
C ASN A 403 -1.50 4.62 -20.07
N ARG A 404 -2.20 3.46 -20.09
CA ARG A 404 -3.58 3.34 -20.57
C ARG A 404 -4.55 4.16 -19.70
N TYR A 405 -4.17 4.49 -18.47
CA TYR A 405 -4.98 5.25 -17.51
C TYR A 405 -4.43 6.67 -17.27
N GLY A 406 -3.37 7.07 -17.99
CA GLY A 406 -2.78 8.41 -17.88
C GLY A 406 -1.71 8.59 -16.79
N TYR A 407 -1.02 7.52 -16.38
CA TYR A 407 0.03 7.51 -15.33
C TYR A 407 1.39 7.01 -15.81
#